data_AF-A0A395HPH7-F1
#
_entry.id   AF-A0A395HPH7-F1
#
_cell.length_a   1.000
_cell.length_b   1.000
_cell.length_c   1.000
_cell.angle_alpha   90.00
_cell.angle_beta   90.00
_cell.angle_gamma   90.00
#
_symmetry.space_group_name_H-M   'P 1'
#
loop_
_entity.id
_entity.type
_entity.pdbx_description
1 polymer ?
#
loop_
_entity_poly.entity_id
_entity_poly.type
_entity_poly.pdbx_seq_one_letter_code
_entity_poly.pdbx_strand_id
1 'polypeptide(L)'
;MHICGVVDRGSGQVYMESSKEISLAPSKGASWVHETPFLPEGWEETNAIGAPTLRHAAMRQALSDQRNLRPELFKSVHWRVAKYLWDCLGKCKKQTAYAWKLFATAYPEEFRKVAPHRAMKVESPLMSIQDYLGLVKCESLSWGATLTLAATQVRTPDLVGLANIPNLVALEIATPMLYEGVQEEGEVPMVNLDDRIVRSWSELAQNSKGFANLRVLMLQFQHRISRAALRYFHDFPALQFLVLNHCSVLPVDAVAGFELEGWAVVDMDEVPKTLHSIYQKTLEIDDAEQTSFPLDARIFSLQVGQRTHKVLRASSRQFYRTVCLRRVKAYAERPAKKLKTAPKPLPAGPKRAVMRERKLKDLGGLLQDFL
;
A
#
# COMPACT_ATOMS: atom_id res chain seq x y z
N MET A 1 33.85 15.21 -17.00
CA MET A 1 32.98 15.93 -17.96
C MET A 1 33.69 15.82 -19.29
N HIS A 2 33.24 14.91 -20.15
CA HIS A 2 33.82 14.73 -21.48
C HIS A 2 32.88 15.39 -22.49
N ILE A 3 33.43 16.25 -23.33
CA ILE A 3 32.70 16.88 -24.43
C ILE A 3 33.27 16.27 -25.70
N CYS A 4 32.43 15.59 -26.48
CA CYS A 4 32.81 15.00 -27.75
C CYS A 4 31.95 15.56 -28.87
N GLY A 5 32.57 15.91 -30.00
CA GLY A 5 31.86 16.24 -31.22
C GLY A 5 31.41 14.96 -31.89
N VAL A 6 30.09 14.72 -31.93
CA VAL A 6 29.51 13.53 -32.56
C VAL A 6 28.92 13.95 -33.90
N VAL A 7 29.28 13.20 -34.94
CA VAL A 7 28.74 13.35 -36.28
C VAL A 7 27.84 12.17 -36.56
N ASP A 8 26.54 12.44 -36.69
CA ASP A 8 25.60 11.42 -37.13
C ASP A 8 25.74 11.24 -38.66
N ARG A 9 26.28 10.08 -39.05
CA ARG A 9 26.58 9.76 -40.46
C ARG A 9 25.32 9.60 -41.31
N GLY A 10 24.15 9.37 -40.71
CA GLY A 10 22.88 9.25 -41.44
C GLY A 10 22.24 10.60 -41.79
N SER A 11 22.49 11.64 -40.98
CA SER A 11 21.85 12.95 -41.12
C SER A 11 22.80 14.09 -41.49
N GLY A 12 24.12 13.88 -41.35
CA GLY A 12 25.13 14.92 -41.56
C GLY A 12 25.14 16.00 -40.46
N GLN A 13 24.32 15.86 -39.42
CA GLN A 13 24.29 16.82 -38.32
C GLN A 13 25.48 16.64 -37.38
N VAL A 14 26.04 17.76 -36.95
CA VAL A 14 27.12 17.84 -35.97
C VAL A 14 26.56 18.43 -34.69
N TYR A 15 26.67 17.70 -33.58
CA TYR A 15 26.27 18.19 -32.26
C TYR A 15 27.36 17.90 -31.23
N MET A 16 27.43 18.74 -30.19
CA MET A 16 28.31 18.51 -29.05
C MET A 16 27.55 17.71 -27.99
N GLU A 17 28.04 16.53 -27.69
CA GLU A 17 27.55 15.72 -26.58
C GLU A 17 28.47 15.91 -25.37
N SER A 18 27.90 16.38 -24.25
CA SER A 18 28.60 16.42 -22.97
C SER A 18 28.17 15.24 -22.11
N SER A 19 29.07 14.28 -21.87
CA SER A 19 28.83 13.15 -20.97
C SER A 19 29.48 13.40 -19.61
N LYS A 20 28.72 13.10 -18.55
CA LYS A 20 29.21 13.04 -17.17
C LYS A 20 29.22 11.58 -16.80
N GLU A 21 30.39 11.02 -16.54
CA GLU A 21 30.52 9.60 -16.15
C GLU A 21 29.66 9.32 -14.90
N ILE A 22 28.88 8.26 -15.00
CA ILE A 22 27.91 7.85 -13.98
C ILE A 22 28.59 6.81 -13.09
N SER A 23 28.55 7.04 -11.78
CA SER A 23 29.00 6.06 -10.78
C SER A 23 28.19 4.76 -10.90
N LEU A 24 28.86 3.68 -11.28
CA LEU A 24 28.30 2.33 -11.32
C LEU A 24 28.20 1.75 -9.90
N ALA A 25 27.03 1.88 -9.27
CA ALA A 25 26.60 1.07 -8.14
C ALA A 25 25.22 0.47 -8.48
N PRO A 26 24.89 -0.75 -7.99
CA PRO A 26 24.32 -1.86 -8.77
C PRO A 26 23.18 -1.38 -9.70
N SER A 27 23.49 -1.33 -11.01
CA SER A 27 23.39 -0.12 -11.84
C SER A 27 22.02 0.53 -12.11
N LYS A 28 20.90 0.07 -11.54
CA LYS A 28 19.57 0.58 -11.92
C LYS A 28 18.71 1.10 -10.77
N GLY A 29 18.75 0.55 -9.56
CA GLY A 29 17.89 0.99 -8.43
C GLY A 29 16.46 0.40 -8.47
N ALA A 30 15.75 0.42 -7.33
CA ALA A 30 14.49 -0.34 -7.12
C ALA A 30 13.38 -0.08 -8.14
N SER A 31 13.30 1.14 -8.71
CA SER A 31 12.28 1.50 -9.71
C SER A 31 12.44 0.77 -11.05
N TRP A 32 13.56 0.08 -11.28
CA TRP A 32 13.95 -0.46 -12.58
C TRP A 32 14.20 -1.98 -12.54
N VAL A 33 13.79 -2.63 -11.45
CA VAL A 33 13.87 -4.10 -11.33
C VAL A 33 12.91 -4.78 -12.29
N HIS A 34 11.72 -4.17 -12.50
CA HIS A 34 10.64 -4.73 -13.33
C HIS A 34 10.41 -3.98 -14.64
N GLU A 35 11.09 -2.86 -14.84
CA GLU A 35 10.96 -1.98 -16.00
C GLU A 35 12.34 -1.50 -16.43
N THR A 36 12.51 -1.14 -17.70
CA THR A 36 13.78 -0.60 -18.21
C THR A 36 13.74 0.92 -18.34
N PRO A 37 14.79 1.63 -17.89
CA PRO A 37 14.88 3.09 -18.05
C PRO A 37 15.21 3.53 -19.48
N PHE A 38 15.63 2.61 -20.33
CA PHE A 38 16.13 2.91 -21.66
C PHE A 38 15.04 2.78 -22.72
N LEU A 39 15.11 3.66 -23.73
CA LEU A 39 14.30 3.54 -24.94
C LEU A 39 14.67 2.26 -25.70
N PRO A 40 13.71 1.62 -26.41
CA PRO A 40 14.04 0.48 -27.25
C PRO A 40 14.85 0.93 -28.47
N GLU A 41 15.79 0.10 -28.91
CA GLU A 41 16.51 0.31 -30.16
C GLU A 41 15.53 0.31 -31.33
N GLY A 42 15.73 1.21 -32.31
CA GLY A 42 14.92 1.27 -33.52
C GLY A 42 13.52 1.84 -33.34
N TRP A 43 13.20 2.48 -32.21
CA TRP A 43 11.90 3.15 -31.99
C TRP A 43 11.59 4.28 -32.99
N GLU A 44 12.59 4.75 -33.71
CA GLU A 44 12.50 5.98 -34.49
C GLU A 44 11.41 5.89 -35.58
N GLU A 45 10.38 6.73 -35.45
CA GLU A 45 9.67 7.28 -36.61
C GLU A 45 10.69 8.15 -37.37
N THR A 46 11.66 7.52 -38.02
CA THR A 46 12.51 8.23 -38.98
C THR A 46 11.59 8.67 -40.11
N ASN A 47 11.70 9.94 -40.49
CA ASN A 47 11.16 10.35 -41.78
C ASN A 47 11.86 9.48 -42.82
N ALA A 48 11.11 8.93 -43.78
CA ALA A 48 11.70 8.14 -44.87
C ALA A 48 12.79 8.91 -45.65
N ILE A 49 12.80 10.24 -45.52
CA ILE A 49 13.77 11.16 -46.11
C ILE A 49 14.09 12.26 -45.09
N GLY A 50 15.37 12.44 -44.75
CA GLY A 50 15.89 13.59 -43.99
C GLY A 50 16.13 13.35 -42.49
N ALA A 51 16.94 14.24 -41.90
CA ALA A 51 17.31 14.22 -40.48
C ALA A 51 16.09 14.43 -39.57
N PRO A 52 16.04 13.82 -38.37
CA PRO A 52 15.02 14.15 -37.38
C PRO A 52 15.12 15.63 -36.99
N THR A 53 13.98 16.23 -36.65
CA THR A 53 13.97 17.60 -36.14
C THR A 53 14.82 17.70 -34.86
N LEU A 54 15.49 18.84 -34.63
CA LEU A 54 16.26 19.08 -33.40
C LEU A 54 15.43 18.80 -32.13
N ARG A 55 14.15 19.17 -32.16
CA ARG A 55 13.19 18.88 -31.08
C ARG A 55 13.09 17.38 -30.80
N HIS A 56 13.01 16.55 -31.84
CA HIS A 56 12.91 15.11 -31.71
C HIS A 56 14.24 14.49 -31.23
N ALA A 57 15.37 14.95 -31.77
CA ALA A 57 16.69 14.51 -31.31
C ALA A 57 16.95 14.85 -29.83
N ALA A 58 16.61 16.08 -29.42
CA ALA A 58 16.71 16.50 -28.02
C ALA A 58 15.78 15.70 -27.10
N MET A 59 14.56 15.40 -27.54
CA MET A 59 13.65 14.50 -26.82
C MET A 59 14.25 13.10 -26.69
N ARG A 60 14.78 12.52 -27.77
CA ARG A 60 15.39 11.18 -27.76
C ARG A 60 16.52 11.12 -26.75
N GLN A 61 17.40 12.12 -26.75
CA GLN A 61 18.50 12.20 -25.81
C GLN A 61 18.02 12.39 -24.36
N ALA A 62 17.00 13.22 -24.14
CA ALA A 62 16.45 13.44 -22.80
C ALA A 62 15.78 12.17 -22.22
N LEU A 63 15.18 11.34 -23.07
CA LEU A 63 14.46 10.13 -22.67
C LEU A 63 15.30 8.85 -22.80
N SER A 64 16.51 8.91 -23.37
CA SER A 64 17.37 7.75 -23.62
C SER A 64 17.72 7.03 -22.31
N ASP A 65 17.94 7.79 -21.24
CA ASP A 65 18.14 7.30 -19.87
C ASP A 65 17.25 8.04 -18.88
N GLN A 66 16.14 7.41 -18.50
CA GLN A 66 15.15 8.01 -17.62
C GLN A 66 15.57 8.06 -16.13
N ARG A 67 16.69 7.43 -15.73
CA ARG A 67 17.10 7.34 -14.31
C ARG A 67 17.40 8.68 -13.67
N ASN A 68 17.82 9.66 -14.48
CA ASN A 68 18.21 10.99 -14.02
C ASN A 68 17.07 12.02 -14.10
N LEU A 69 15.90 11.63 -14.62
CA LEU A 69 14.77 12.53 -14.73
C LEU A 69 14.12 12.75 -13.36
N ARG A 70 14.19 13.99 -12.86
CA ARG A 70 13.61 14.36 -11.57
C ARG A 70 12.55 15.45 -11.72
N PRO A 71 11.55 15.54 -10.83
CA PRO A 71 10.50 16.56 -10.93
C PRO A 71 11.05 18.00 -11.04
N GLU A 72 12.18 18.28 -10.40
CA GLU A 72 12.81 19.61 -10.40
C GLU A 72 13.26 20.05 -11.80
N LEU A 73 13.66 19.11 -12.66
CA LEU A 73 14.04 19.39 -14.05
C LEU A 73 12.86 19.88 -14.90
N PHE A 74 11.64 19.57 -14.46
CA PHE A 74 10.42 19.95 -15.17
C PHE A 74 9.83 21.28 -14.69
N LYS A 75 10.39 21.90 -13.64
CA LYS A 75 9.85 23.14 -13.04
C LYS A 75 9.72 24.30 -14.04
N SER A 76 10.65 24.40 -14.99
CA SER A 76 10.65 25.45 -16.03
C SER A 76 10.14 24.95 -17.39
N VAL A 77 9.71 23.69 -17.47
CA VAL A 77 9.23 23.08 -18.71
C VAL A 77 7.73 23.29 -18.81
N HIS A 78 7.26 23.86 -19.90
CA HIS A 78 5.82 24.05 -20.10
C HIS A 78 5.13 22.70 -20.34
N TRP A 79 3.91 22.51 -19.80
CA TRP A 79 3.14 21.28 -19.92
C TRP A 79 3.05 20.75 -21.36
N ARG A 80 2.92 21.63 -22.36
CA ARG A 80 2.89 21.23 -23.79
C ARG A 80 4.12 20.42 -24.22
N VAL A 81 5.30 20.75 -23.70
CA VAL A 81 6.54 20.01 -23.97
C VAL A 81 6.57 18.71 -23.17
N ALA A 82 6.22 18.75 -21.88
CA ALA A 82 6.12 17.58 -21.03
C ALA A 82 5.14 16.52 -21.59
N LYS A 83 3.96 16.97 -22.04
CA LYS A 83 2.97 16.13 -22.72
C LYS A 83 3.56 15.46 -23.96
N TYR A 84 4.34 16.19 -24.76
CA TYR A 84 5.02 15.60 -25.92
C TYR A 84 6.00 14.49 -25.51
N LEU A 85 6.78 14.70 -24.44
CA LEU A 85 7.67 13.66 -23.90
C LEU A 85 6.88 12.43 -23.41
N TRP A 86 5.78 12.65 -22.69
CA TRP A 86 4.90 11.58 -22.22
C TRP A 86 4.25 10.79 -23.37
N ASP A 87 3.79 11.49 -24.40
CA ASP A 87 3.21 10.91 -25.60
C ASP A 87 4.27 10.06 -26.33
N CYS A 88 5.51 10.56 -26.45
CA CYS A 88 6.64 9.78 -26.99
C CYS A 88 6.90 8.50 -26.18
N LEU A 89 7.00 8.58 -24.85
CA LEU A 89 7.12 7.39 -23.99
C LEU A 89 5.96 6.41 -24.21
N GLY A 90 4.75 6.93 -24.44
CA GLY A 90 3.56 6.13 -24.71
C GLY A 90 3.69 5.34 -26.00
N LYS A 91 4.10 6.01 -27.08
CA LYS A 91 4.37 5.34 -28.34
C LYS A 91 5.43 4.24 -28.14
N CYS A 92 6.54 4.53 -27.44
CA CYS A 92 7.62 3.57 -27.15
C CYS A 92 7.25 2.38 -26.26
N LYS A 93 6.03 2.33 -25.70
CA LYS A 93 5.66 1.43 -24.60
C LYS A 93 6.61 1.55 -23.40
N LYS A 94 7.10 2.77 -23.14
CA LYS A 94 8.02 3.15 -22.04
C LYS A 94 7.39 4.15 -21.06
N GLN A 95 6.07 4.23 -20.99
CA GLN A 95 5.38 4.87 -19.86
C GLN A 95 5.55 4.00 -18.60
N THR A 96 6.73 4.07 -18.01
CA THR A 96 7.10 3.33 -16.80
C THR A 96 6.37 3.86 -15.57
N ALA A 97 6.30 3.08 -14.50
CA ALA A 97 5.82 3.53 -13.20
C ALA A 97 6.64 4.73 -12.69
N TYR A 98 7.95 4.73 -12.93
CA TYR A 98 8.81 5.86 -12.61
C TYR A 98 8.41 7.13 -13.37
N ALA A 99 8.29 7.04 -14.71
CA ALA A 99 7.88 8.17 -15.53
C ALA A 99 6.49 8.67 -15.11
N TRP A 100 5.52 7.77 -14.89
CA TRP A 100 4.19 8.16 -14.44
C TRP A 100 4.25 8.96 -13.12
N LYS A 101 5.00 8.49 -12.12
CA LYS A 101 5.18 9.19 -10.83
C LYS A 101 5.84 10.55 -11.00
N LEU A 102 6.83 10.64 -11.90
CA LEU A 102 7.53 11.87 -12.23
C LEU A 102 6.56 12.92 -12.81
N PHE A 103 5.80 12.58 -13.87
CA PHE A 103 4.84 13.50 -14.47
C PHE A 103 3.67 13.82 -13.53
N ALA A 104 3.20 12.84 -12.77
CA ALA A 104 2.19 13.07 -11.74
C ALA A 104 2.70 14.05 -10.68
N THR A 105 3.99 14.02 -10.32
CA THR A 105 4.55 14.96 -9.33
C THR A 105 4.80 16.35 -9.92
N ALA A 106 5.30 16.44 -11.16
CA ALA A 106 5.67 17.70 -11.79
C ALA A 106 4.48 18.50 -12.34
N TYR A 107 3.41 17.83 -12.80
CA TYR A 107 2.26 18.46 -13.47
C TYR A 107 0.93 17.95 -12.89
N PRO A 108 0.62 18.25 -11.61
CA PRO A 108 -0.53 17.67 -10.93
C PRO A 108 -1.88 17.96 -11.61
N GLU A 109 -2.04 19.18 -12.13
CA GLU A 109 -3.30 19.68 -12.66
C GLU A 109 -3.59 19.25 -14.10
N GLU A 110 -2.55 19.12 -14.92
CA GLU A 110 -2.68 18.75 -16.31
C GLU A 110 -2.58 17.24 -16.49
N PHE A 111 -1.69 16.58 -15.75
CA PHE A 111 -1.46 15.14 -15.90
C PHE A 111 -2.65 14.29 -15.43
N ARG A 112 -3.48 14.81 -14.50
CA ARG A 112 -4.71 14.13 -14.06
C ARG A 112 -5.66 13.80 -15.21
N LYS A 113 -5.70 14.64 -16.25
CA LYS A 113 -6.58 14.45 -17.42
C LYS A 113 -6.00 13.46 -18.44
N VAL A 114 -4.71 13.16 -18.35
CA VAL A 114 -4.00 12.31 -19.31
C VAL A 114 -3.87 10.88 -18.83
N ALA A 115 -3.43 10.69 -17.58
CA ALA A 115 -3.18 9.38 -17.00
C ALA A 115 -3.58 9.38 -15.52
N PRO A 116 -4.88 9.40 -15.20
CA PRO A 116 -5.36 9.47 -13.81
C PRO A 116 -4.97 8.26 -12.97
N HIS A 117 -4.77 7.11 -13.61
CA HIS A 117 -4.47 5.84 -12.96
C HIS A 117 -3.32 5.11 -13.66
N ARG A 118 -2.42 4.52 -12.87
CA ARG A 118 -1.39 3.59 -13.35
C ARG A 118 -1.31 2.40 -12.41
N ALA A 119 -1.36 1.20 -12.99
CA ALA A 119 -1.18 -0.04 -12.24
C ALA A 119 0.14 -0.73 -12.61
N MET A 120 0.74 -1.36 -11.61
CA MET A 120 1.90 -2.23 -11.71
C MET A 120 1.62 -3.51 -10.92
N LYS A 121 1.77 -4.66 -11.56
CA LYS A 121 1.54 -5.97 -10.94
C LYS A 121 2.84 -6.76 -10.95
N VAL A 122 3.24 -7.22 -9.76
CA VAL A 122 4.46 -7.99 -9.54
C VAL A 122 4.06 -9.30 -8.90
N GLU A 123 3.97 -10.36 -9.70
CA GLU A 123 3.55 -11.68 -9.20
C GLU A 123 4.65 -12.38 -8.40
N SER A 124 5.90 -12.21 -8.84
CA SER A 124 7.09 -12.80 -8.22
C SER A 124 8.00 -11.68 -7.72
N PRO A 125 8.08 -11.43 -6.40
CA PRO A 125 8.93 -10.38 -5.86
C PRO A 125 10.42 -10.65 -6.12
N LEU A 126 11.08 -9.74 -6.86
CA LEU A 126 12.52 -9.78 -7.16
C LEU A 126 13.38 -8.87 -6.25
N MET A 127 12.76 -8.22 -5.26
CA MET A 127 13.43 -7.32 -4.31
C MET A 127 12.74 -7.42 -2.94
N SER A 128 13.30 -6.79 -1.92
CA SER A 128 12.70 -6.82 -0.58
C SER A 128 11.33 -6.13 -0.59
N ILE A 129 10.42 -6.54 0.31
CA ILE A 129 9.12 -5.85 0.47
C ILE A 129 9.33 -4.37 0.80
N GLN A 130 10.32 -4.03 1.62
CA GLN A 130 10.65 -2.64 1.94
C GLN A 130 10.95 -1.81 0.69
N ASP A 131 11.67 -2.37 -0.30
CA ASP A 131 11.93 -1.68 -1.56
C ASP A 131 10.64 -1.43 -2.36
N TYR A 132 9.70 -2.40 -2.38
CA TYR A 132 8.38 -2.21 -2.98
C TYR A 132 7.55 -1.14 -2.25
N LEU A 133 7.57 -1.13 -0.92
CA LEU A 133 6.89 -0.10 -0.13
C LEU A 133 7.49 1.29 -0.42
N GLY A 134 8.80 1.37 -0.64
CA GLY A 134 9.48 2.58 -1.12
C GLY A 134 8.98 3.07 -2.48
N LEU A 135 8.54 2.17 -3.38
CA LEU A 135 8.01 2.57 -4.69
C LEU A 135 6.65 3.26 -4.63
N VAL A 136 5.84 2.98 -3.62
CA VAL A 136 4.49 3.55 -3.45
C VAL A 136 4.47 4.78 -2.54
N LYS A 137 5.57 5.08 -1.85
CA LYS A 137 5.67 6.21 -0.93
C LYS A 137 5.80 7.53 -1.69
N CYS A 138 4.97 8.52 -1.32
CA CYS A 138 5.04 9.89 -1.81
C CYS A 138 4.87 10.87 -0.64
N GLU A 139 5.98 11.46 -0.17
CA GLU A 139 5.97 12.44 0.93
C GLU A 139 5.24 13.74 0.58
N SER A 140 5.31 14.17 -0.69
CA SER A 140 4.66 15.39 -1.16
C SER A 140 3.15 15.24 -1.35
N LEU A 141 2.60 14.03 -1.16
CA LEU A 141 1.18 13.71 -1.35
C LEU A 141 0.66 14.08 -2.75
N SER A 142 1.55 14.17 -3.75
CA SER A 142 1.18 14.59 -5.10
C SER A 142 0.28 13.56 -5.78
N TRP A 143 0.38 12.28 -5.42
CA TRP A 143 -0.45 11.18 -5.94
C TRP A 143 -0.73 10.15 -4.85
N GLY A 144 -1.88 9.49 -4.93
CA GLY A 144 -2.33 8.48 -3.97
C GLY A 144 -1.86 7.09 -4.36
N ALA A 145 -1.66 6.23 -3.37
CA ALA A 145 -1.27 4.84 -3.58
C ALA A 145 -2.41 3.88 -3.20
N THR A 146 -2.65 2.88 -4.04
CA THR A 146 -3.42 1.70 -3.66
C THR A 146 -2.45 0.51 -3.64
N LEU A 147 -2.37 -0.20 -2.53
CA LEU A 147 -1.42 -1.28 -2.36
C LEU A 147 -2.14 -2.61 -2.13
N THR A 148 -1.76 -3.63 -2.87
CA THR A 148 -2.22 -5.01 -2.68
C THR A 148 -1.02 -5.89 -2.36
N LEU A 149 -1.05 -6.54 -1.20
CA LEU A 149 0.02 -7.43 -0.74
C LEU A 149 -0.51 -8.84 -0.51
N ALA A 150 0.18 -9.82 -1.09
CA ALA A 150 0.03 -11.21 -0.68
C ALA A 150 0.79 -11.44 0.64
N ALA A 151 0.08 -11.84 1.70
CA ALA A 151 0.63 -11.99 3.05
C ALA A 151 1.79 -13.01 3.14
N THR A 152 1.86 -13.98 2.23
CA THR A 152 2.98 -14.95 2.14
C THR A 152 4.33 -14.32 1.90
N GLN A 153 4.36 -13.11 1.34
CA GLN A 153 5.61 -12.44 0.95
C GLN A 153 6.07 -11.41 2.00
N VAL A 154 5.31 -11.20 3.08
CA VAL A 154 5.46 -10.04 3.97
C VAL A 154 5.74 -10.50 5.40
N ARG A 155 6.73 -9.89 6.06
CA ARG A 155 7.03 -10.15 7.48
C ARG A 155 6.30 -9.16 8.38
N THR A 156 6.21 -9.46 9.68
CA THR A 156 5.55 -8.57 10.66
C THR A 156 6.07 -7.13 10.65
N PRO A 157 7.40 -6.85 10.61
CA PRO A 157 7.89 -5.47 10.54
C PRO A 157 7.45 -4.74 9.26
N ASP A 158 7.35 -5.48 8.16
CA ASP A 158 6.91 -4.94 6.87
C ASP A 158 5.42 -4.56 6.92
N LEU A 159 4.58 -5.39 7.57
CA LEU A 159 3.17 -5.08 7.84
C LEU A 159 2.99 -3.85 8.74
N VAL A 160 3.75 -3.76 9.83
CA VAL A 160 3.71 -2.58 10.73
C VAL A 160 4.16 -1.33 9.97
N GLY A 161 5.18 -1.44 9.11
CA GLY A 161 5.70 -0.35 8.29
C GLY A 161 4.72 0.24 7.28
N LEU A 162 3.62 -0.44 6.94
CA LEU A 162 2.59 0.08 6.04
C LEU A 162 1.96 1.38 6.54
N ALA A 163 1.87 1.56 7.86
CA ALA A 163 1.34 2.78 8.47
C ALA A 163 2.17 4.03 8.11
N ASN A 164 3.45 3.86 7.75
CA ASN A 164 4.38 4.94 7.43
C ASN A 164 4.27 5.43 5.96
N ILE A 165 3.32 4.91 5.17
CA ILE A 165 3.11 5.34 3.78
C ILE A 165 2.06 6.46 3.78
N PRO A 166 2.47 7.73 3.67
CA PRO A 166 1.58 8.86 3.96
C PRO A 166 0.48 9.04 2.90
N ASN A 167 0.74 8.66 1.65
CA ASN A 167 -0.17 8.79 0.53
C ASN A 167 -1.01 7.53 0.25
N LEU A 168 -1.04 6.56 1.17
CA LEU A 168 -1.80 5.32 0.99
C LEU A 168 -3.30 5.59 1.17
N VAL A 169 -4.09 5.37 0.11
CA VAL A 169 -5.55 5.62 0.11
C VAL A 169 -6.38 4.33 0.18
N ALA A 170 -5.84 3.22 -0.31
CA ALA A 170 -6.46 1.91 -0.18
C ALA A 170 -5.40 0.83 0.04
N LEU A 171 -5.71 -0.13 0.90
CA LEU A 171 -4.83 -1.26 1.22
C LEU A 171 -5.60 -2.57 1.11
N GLU A 172 -4.99 -3.56 0.49
CA GLU A 172 -5.45 -4.93 0.50
C GLU A 172 -4.36 -5.86 1.03
N ILE A 173 -4.72 -6.70 1.98
CA ILE A 173 -3.88 -7.79 2.47
C ILE A 173 -4.61 -9.09 2.21
N ALA A 174 -4.02 -9.90 1.33
CA ALA A 174 -4.57 -11.18 0.92
C ALA A 174 -3.67 -12.32 1.40
N THR A 175 -4.19 -13.19 2.26
CA THR A 175 -3.53 -14.47 2.51
C THR A 175 -3.98 -15.45 1.42
N PRO A 176 -3.07 -15.98 0.59
CA PRO A 176 -3.44 -16.98 -0.41
C PRO A 176 -4.00 -18.22 0.31
N MET A 177 -5.12 -18.76 -0.18
CA MET A 177 -5.60 -20.06 0.29
C MET A 177 -4.60 -21.13 -0.17
N LEU A 178 -3.90 -21.75 0.79
CA LEU A 178 -3.18 -22.98 0.54
C LEU A 178 -4.23 -24.08 0.30
N TYR A 179 -4.12 -24.79 -0.82
CA TYR A 179 -4.88 -26.02 -1.01
C TYR A 179 -4.35 -27.05 -0.01
N GLU A 180 -5.25 -27.68 0.75
CA GLU A 180 -4.92 -28.91 1.49
C GLU A 180 -4.32 -29.92 0.48
N GLY A 181 -3.02 -30.22 0.62
CA GLY A 181 -2.34 -31.25 -0.18
C GLY A 181 -1.05 -30.82 -0.90
N VAL A 182 -0.66 -29.53 -0.88
CA VAL A 182 0.67 -29.11 -1.36
C VAL A 182 1.43 -28.46 -0.20
N GLN A 183 2.01 -29.30 0.66
CA GLN A 183 3.14 -28.88 1.49
C GLN A 183 4.33 -28.71 0.54
N GLU A 184 4.60 -27.49 0.10
CA GLU A 184 5.95 -27.19 -0.40
C GLU A 184 6.90 -27.31 0.78
N GLU A 185 7.80 -28.30 0.71
CA GLU A 185 8.90 -28.52 1.64
C GLU A 185 9.76 -27.24 1.71
N GLY A 186 9.49 -26.39 2.71
CA GLY A 186 10.17 -25.11 2.89
C GLY A 186 9.26 -23.97 3.34
N GLU A 187 8.21 -24.25 4.12
CA GLU A 187 7.25 -23.25 4.62
C GLU A 187 7.95 -22.04 5.24
N VAL A 188 8.08 -20.97 4.45
CA VAL A 188 8.33 -19.62 4.98
C VAL A 188 7.11 -19.32 5.86
N PRO A 189 7.30 -19.02 7.17
CA PRO A 189 6.18 -18.86 8.08
C PRO A 189 5.25 -17.77 7.55
N MET A 190 4.04 -18.16 7.15
CA MET A 190 3.00 -17.25 6.68
C MET A 190 2.65 -16.30 7.82
N VAL A 191 3.00 -15.03 7.69
CA VAL A 191 2.56 -14.02 8.66
C VAL A 191 1.12 -13.67 8.33
N ASN A 192 0.20 -14.19 9.12
CA ASN A 192 -1.19 -13.74 9.08
C ASN A 192 -1.32 -12.43 9.84
N LEU A 193 -2.17 -11.53 9.34
CA LEU A 193 -2.53 -10.33 10.07
C LEU A 193 -3.30 -10.74 11.34
N ASP A 194 -2.89 -10.21 12.49
CA ASP A 194 -3.50 -10.49 13.78
C ASP A 194 -3.87 -9.19 14.52
N ASP A 195 -4.61 -9.33 15.62
CA ASP A 195 -5.05 -8.19 16.43
C ASP A 195 -3.89 -7.37 17.02
N ARG A 196 -2.68 -7.93 17.16
CA ARG A 196 -1.51 -7.21 17.70
C ARG A 196 -0.95 -6.24 16.68
N ILE A 197 -0.86 -6.65 15.42
CA ILE A 197 -0.46 -5.79 14.31
C ILE A 197 -1.50 -4.68 14.13
N VAL A 198 -2.80 -5.02 14.15
CA VAL A 198 -3.86 -4.02 14.01
C VAL A 198 -3.86 -3.02 15.17
N ARG A 199 -3.62 -3.48 16.41
CA ARG A 199 -3.43 -2.58 17.57
C ARG A 199 -2.24 -1.64 17.35
N SER A 200 -1.11 -2.17 16.86
CA SER A 200 0.08 -1.36 16.57
C SER A 200 -0.22 -0.29 15.52
N TRP A 201 -1.01 -0.61 14.50
CA TRP A 201 -1.48 0.37 13.53
C TRP A 201 -2.38 1.44 14.12
N SER A 202 -3.29 1.06 15.03
CA SER A 202 -4.13 2.00 15.77
C SER A 202 -3.27 2.98 16.60
N GLU A 203 -2.28 2.46 17.33
CA GLU A 203 -1.35 3.28 18.11
C GLU A 203 -0.53 4.24 17.21
N LEU A 204 -0.09 3.79 16.03
CA LEU A 204 0.60 4.63 15.05
C LEU A 204 -0.33 5.68 14.41
N ALA A 205 -1.59 5.33 14.17
CA ALA A 205 -2.59 6.28 13.66
C ALA A 205 -2.83 7.42 14.65
N GLN A 206 -2.97 7.10 15.94
CA GLN A 206 -3.18 8.08 17.01
C GLN A 206 -1.95 8.94 17.29
N ASN A 207 -0.75 8.34 17.30
CA ASN A 207 0.46 9.04 17.78
C ASN A 207 1.36 9.60 16.68
N SER A 208 1.30 9.05 15.46
CA SER A 208 2.27 9.33 14.39
C SER A 208 1.63 9.61 13.04
N LYS A 209 0.32 9.89 13.01
CA LYS A 209 -0.45 10.10 11.76
C LYS A 209 -0.35 8.90 10.80
N GLY A 210 -0.15 7.70 11.34
CA GLY A 210 -0.17 6.47 10.56
C GLY A 210 -1.51 6.31 9.83
N PHE A 211 -1.49 5.86 8.58
CA PHE A 211 -2.70 5.70 7.77
C PHE A 211 -3.60 6.95 7.70
N ALA A 212 -3.02 8.15 7.75
CA ALA A 212 -3.77 9.41 7.74
C ALA A 212 -4.75 9.55 6.57
N ASN A 213 -4.43 8.93 5.42
CA ASN A 213 -5.22 9.02 4.19
C ASN A 213 -5.87 7.69 3.78
N LEU A 214 -5.74 6.62 4.58
CA LEU A 214 -6.27 5.31 4.23
C LEU A 214 -7.79 5.31 4.36
N ARG A 215 -8.50 5.22 3.23
CA ARG A 215 -9.97 5.24 3.16
C ARG A 215 -10.59 3.86 3.11
N VAL A 216 -9.94 2.92 2.42
CA VAL A 216 -10.43 1.56 2.20
C VAL A 216 -9.40 0.54 2.66
N LEU A 217 -9.81 -0.41 3.50
CA LEU A 217 -9.01 -1.57 3.88
C LEU A 217 -9.74 -2.85 3.49
N MET A 218 -9.13 -3.63 2.60
CA MET A 218 -9.61 -4.94 2.18
C MET A 218 -8.77 -6.05 2.83
N LEU A 219 -9.44 -6.97 3.51
CA LEU A 219 -8.80 -8.11 4.16
C LEU A 219 -9.35 -9.38 3.54
N GLN A 220 -8.46 -10.21 2.98
CA GLN A 220 -8.84 -11.49 2.39
C GLN A 220 -8.21 -12.64 3.17
N PHE A 221 -9.05 -13.59 3.58
CA PHE A 221 -8.65 -14.83 4.25
C PHE A 221 -7.86 -14.62 5.55
N GLN A 222 -8.16 -13.55 6.29
CA GLN A 222 -7.52 -13.25 7.57
C GLN A 222 -8.30 -13.88 8.73
N HIS A 223 -7.88 -15.07 9.16
CA HIS A 223 -8.56 -15.85 10.22
C HIS A 223 -8.11 -15.50 11.65
N ARG A 224 -6.98 -14.80 11.81
CA ARG A 224 -6.42 -14.42 13.12
C ARG A 224 -6.88 -13.04 13.61
N ILE A 225 -7.74 -12.39 12.85
CA ILE A 225 -8.33 -11.10 13.20
C ILE A 225 -9.65 -11.37 13.90
N SER A 226 -9.78 -10.87 15.13
CA SER A 226 -11.00 -11.00 15.91
C SER A 226 -11.88 -9.75 15.79
N ARG A 227 -13.06 -9.81 16.42
CA ARG A 227 -13.95 -8.65 16.59
C ARG A 227 -13.27 -7.45 17.26
N ALA A 228 -12.25 -7.69 18.10
CA ALA A 228 -11.53 -6.61 18.77
C ALA A 228 -10.81 -5.68 17.78
N ALA A 229 -10.37 -6.21 16.63
CA ALA A 229 -9.71 -5.42 15.59
C ALA A 229 -10.61 -4.31 15.01
N LEU A 230 -11.93 -4.50 15.00
CA LEU A 230 -12.87 -3.47 14.53
C LEU A 230 -12.77 -2.17 15.33
N ARG A 231 -12.49 -2.26 16.63
CA ARG A 231 -12.28 -1.08 17.49
C ARG A 231 -11.00 -0.35 17.09
N TYR A 232 -9.90 -1.08 16.90
CA TYR A 232 -8.64 -0.50 16.46
C TYR A 232 -8.72 0.15 15.08
N PHE A 233 -9.51 -0.41 14.15
CA PHE A 233 -9.76 0.24 12.85
C PHE A 233 -10.53 1.57 12.97
N HIS A 234 -11.23 1.81 14.08
CA HIS A 234 -11.92 3.08 14.31
C HIS A 234 -10.93 4.24 14.54
N ASP A 235 -9.72 3.94 15.02
CA ASP A 235 -8.67 4.93 15.28
C ASP A 235 -8.06 5.53 14.01
N PHE A 236 -8.36 4.95 12.84
CA PHE A 236 -7.78 5.37 11.57
C PHE A 236 -8.56 6.60 11.09
N PRO A 237 -7.93 7.76 10.91
CA PRO A 237 -8.67 9.02 10.79
C PRO A 237 -9.53 9.07 9.52
N ALA A 238 -9.01 8.62 8.37
CA ALA A 238 -9.69 8.69 7.08
C ALA A 238 -10.43 7.40 6.67
N LEU A 239 -10.37 6.33 7.48
CA LEU A 239 -10.90 5.03 7.10
C LEU A 239 -12.43 5.04 7.14
N GLN A 240 -13.06 4.77 5.99
CA GLN A 240 -14.52 4.76 5.85
C GLN A 240 -15.07 3.38 5.56
N PHE A 241 -14.31 2.53 4.86
CA PHE A 241 -14.77 1.21 4.43
C PHE A 241 -13.80 0.09 4.80
N LEU A 242 -14.36 -1.00 5.33
CA LEU A 242 -13.68 -2.29 5.46
C LEU A 242 -14.34 -3.29 4.52
N VAL A 243 -13.55 -3.94 3.67
CA VAL A 243 -14.02 -5.03 2.81
C VAL A 243 -13.44 -6.34 3.31
N LEU A 244 -14.28 -7.15 3.95
CA LEU A 244 -13.88 -8.41 4.57
C LEU A 244 -14.29 -9.56 3.67
N ASN A 245 -13.29 -10.29 3.17
CA ASN A 245 -13.50 -11.52 2.42
C ASN A 245 -12.96 -12.70 3.23
N HIS A 246 -13.82 -13.66 3.60
CA HIS A 246 -13.41 -14.82 4.42
C HIS A 246 -12.69 -14.48 5.73
N CYS A 247 -13.16 -13.47 6.44
CA CYS A 247 -12.66 -13.14 7.77
C CYS A 247 -13.71 -13.55 8.81
N SER A 248 -13.29 -14.16 9.92
CA SER A 248 -14.17 -14.65 11.01
C SER A 248 -14.65 -13.55 11.96
N VAL A 249 -14.49 -12.28 11.57
CA VAL A 249 -14.80 -11.11 12.37
C VAL A 249 -16.32 -10.99 12.60
N LEU A 250 -17.12 -11.24 11.57
CA LEU A 250 -18.58 -11.08 11.63
C LEU A 250 -19.30 -12.42 11.88
N PRO A 251 -20.47 -12.41 12.57
CA PRO A 251 -21.38 -13.56 12.58
C PRO A 251 -21.80 -13.93 11.15
N VAL A 252 -22.06 -15.22 10.91
CA VAL A 252 -22.46 -15.76 9.60
C VAL A 252 -23.74 -15.09 9.06
N ASP A 253 -24.63 -14.65 9.94
CA ASP A 253 -25.95 -14.08 9.61
C ASP A 253 -25.95 -12.54 9.53
N ALA A 254 -24.80 -11.88 9.56
CA ALA A 254 -24.74 -10.42 9.51
C ALA A 254 -25.27 -9.90 8.16
N VAL A 255 -26.43 -9.26 8.11
CA VAL A 255 -27.07 -8.71 6.89
C VAL A 255 -26.88 -7.20 6.79
N ALA A 256 -27.25 -6.59 5.66
CA ALA A 256 -27.23 -5.13 5.51
C ALA A 256 -27.98 -4.44 6.66
N GLY A 257 -27.39 -3.36 7.20
CA GLY A 257 -27.89 -2.68 8.40
C GLY A 257 -27.44 -3.29 9.73
N PHE A 258 -26.77 -4.44 9.74
CA PHE A 258 -26.15 -4.97 10.96
C PHE A 258 -24.99 -4.07 11.40
N GLU A 259 -25.02 -3.60 12.65
CA GLU A 259 -23.98 -2.77 13.23
C GLU A 259 -23.17 -3.52 14.29
N LEU A 260 -21.84 -3.37 14.25
CA LEU A 260 -20.93 -3.93 15.24
C LEU A 260 -19.73 -3.02 15.44
N GLU A 261 -19.48 -2.62 16.69
CA GLU A 261 -18.28 -1.85 17.08
C GLU A 261 -18.06 -0.57 16.24
N GLY A 262 -19.15 0.12 15.86
CA GLY A 262 -19.10 1.34 15.06
C GLY A 262 -19.03 1.12 13.54
N TRP A 263 -19.25 -0.11 13.08
CA TRP A 263 -19.26 -0.48 11.66
C TRP A 263 -20.62 -1.04 11.26
N ALA A 264 -21.22 -0.52 10.19
CA ALA A 264 -22.48 -0.99 9.63
C ALA A 264 -22.25 -1.80 8.36
N VAL A 265 -22.91 -2.95 8.22
CA VAL A 265 -22.88 -3.74 6.98
C VAL A 265 -23.65 -2.99 5.90
N VAL A 266 -22.99 -2.75 4.77
CA VAL A 266 -23.58 -2.13 3.59
C VAL A 266 -23.65 -3.15 2.47
N ASP A 267 -24.78 -3.18 1.77
CA ASP A 267 -24.91 -3.98 0.57
C ASP A 267 -24.15 -3.31 -0.58
N MET A 268 -23.25 -4.05 -1.20
CA MET A 268 -22.54 -3.64 -2.40
C MET A 268 -22.92 -4.65 -3.46
N ASP A 269 -23.94 -4.35 -4.27
CA ASP A 269 -24.58 -5.27 -5.24
C ASP A 269 -23.59 -6.27 -5.84
N GLU A 270 -22.54 -5.72 -6.46
CA GLU A 270 -21.35 -6.45 -6.86
C GLU A 270 -20.10 -5.74 -6.28
N VAL A 271 -19.27 -6.48 -5.56
CA VAL A 271 -17.97 -5.99 -5.08
C VAL A 271 -16.97 -6.03 -6.25
N PRO A 272 -16.41 -4.89 -6.68
CA PRO A 272 -15.47 -4.87 -7.80
C PRO A 272 -14.23 -5.74 -7.56
N LYS A 273 -13.66 -6.28 -8.66
CA LYS A 273 -12.51 -7.21 -8.60
C LYS A 273 -11.18 -6.56 -8.22
N THR A 274 -11.04 -5.25 -8.43
CA THR A 274 -9.78 -4.52 -8.17
C THR A 274 -9.96 -3.56 -7.00
N LEU A 275 -8.91 -3.41 -6.19
CA LEU A 275 -8.91 -2.50 -5.05
C LEU A 275 -9.15 -1.05 -5.48
N HIS A 276 -8.62 -0.65 -6.63
CA HIS A 276 -8.85 0.68 -7.19
C HIS A 276 -10.33 0.91 -7.52
N SER A 277 -11.00 -0.06 -8.16
CA SER A 277 -12.43 0.03 -8.46
C SER A 277 -13.29 0.03 -7.19
N ILE A 278 -12.90 -0.71 -6.14
CA ILE A 278 -13.55 -0.64 -4.83
C ILE A 278 -13.41 0.78 -4.28
N TYR A 279 -12.19 1.33 -4.27
CA TYR A 279 -11.94 2.70 -3.82
C TYR A 279 -12.81 3.72 -4.57
N GLN A 280 -12.89 3.64 -5.91
CA GLN A 280 -13.75 4.52 -6.70
C GLN A 280 -15.23 4.39 -6.32
N LYS A 281 -15.76 3.17 -6.22
CA LYS A 281 -17.16 2.92 -5.82
C LYS A 281 -17.45 3.48 -4.42
N THR A 282 -16.49 3.44 -3.50
CA THR A 282 -16.65 4.04 -2.15
C THR A 282 -16.61 5.57 -2.15
N LEU A 283 -16.12 6.22 -3.21
CA LEU A 283 -16.24 7.67 -3.38
C LEU A 283 -17.63 8.05 -3.86
N GLU A 284 -18.25 7.22 -4.70
CA GLU A 284 -19.63 7.39 -5.19
C GLU A 284 -20.67 7.22 -4.07
N ILE A 285 -20.46 6.26 -3.16
CA ILE A 285 -21.41 5.95 -2.06
C ILE A 285 -21.48 7.06 -0.99
N ASP A 286 -20.39 7.78 -0.78
CA ASP A 286 -20.20 8.69 0.36
C ASP A 286 -20.34 10.17 -0.02
N ASP A 287 -20.74 10.50 -1.26
CA ASP A 287 -20.86 11.86 -1.80
C ASP A 287 -19.71 12.78 -1.36
N ALA A 288 -18.47 12.41 -1.71
CA ALA A 288 -17.28 13.27 -1.61
C ALA A 288 -17.08 14.03 -0.27
N GLU A 289 -17.58 13.53 0.86
CA GLU A 289 -17.36 14.18 2.14
C GLU A 289 -15.87 14.08 2.56
N GLN A 290 -15.28 15.26 2.79
CA GLN A 290 -13.97 15.56 3.39
C GLN A 290 -12.96 14.40 3.44
N THR A 291 -12.49 14.00 2.27
CA THR A 291 -11.23 13.27 2.19
C THR A 291 -10.09 14.24 2.51
N SER A 292 -9.21 13.86 3.44
CA SER A 292 -7.95 14.58 3.67
C SER A 292 -7.02 14.56 2.45
N PHE A 293 -7.24 13.59 1.56
CA PHE A 293 -6.56 13.43 0.29
C PHE A 293 -7.42 13.97 -0.86
N PRO A 294 -6.86 14.64 -1.89
CA PRO A 294 -7.67 15.18 -2.98
C PRO A 294 -8.46 14.07 -3.70
N LEU A 295 -9.78 14.22 -3.81
CA LEU A 295 -10.66 13.26 -4.51
C LEU A 295 -10.23 13.02 -5.96
N ASP A 296 -9.66 14.05 -6.61
CA ASP A 296 -9.15 14.04 -7.98
C ASP A 296 -7.67 13.63 -8.09
N ALA A 297 -7.09 13.09 -7.02
CA ALA A 297 -5.69 12.73 -7.03
C ALA A 297 -5.40 11.57 -7.98
N ARG A 298 -4.25 11.63 -8.65
CA ARG A 298 -3.75 10.54 -9.49
C ARG A 298 -3.45 9.33 -8.61
N ILE A 299 -3.81 8.14 -9.07
CA ILE A 299 -3.63 6.91 -8.29
C ILE A 299 -2.58 5.99 -8.92
N PHE A 300 -1.58 5.62 -8.13
CA PHE A 300 -0.64 4.55 -8.46
C PHE A 300 -1.04 3.27 -7.71
N SER A 301 -1.32 2.21 -8.46
CA SER A 301 -1.66 0.90 -7.92
C SER A 301 -0.47 -0.05 -8.02
N LEU A 302 -0.04 -0.59 -6.89
CA LEU A 302 0.97 -1.64 -6.84
C LEU A 302 0.36 -2.92 -6.25
N GLN A 303 0.48 -4.02 -6.99
CA GLN A 303 0.23 -5.36 -6.47
C GLN A 303 1.55 -6.12 -6.34
N VAL A 304 1.83 -6.69 -5.17
CA VAL A 304 2.99 -7.55 -4.92
C VAL A 304 2.52 -8.93 -4.44
N GLY A 305 2.96 -9.96 -5.16
CA GLY A 305 2.60 -11.35 -4.94
C GLY A 305 1.43 -11.83 -5.79
N GLN A 306 1.30 -13.15 -5.89
CA GLN A 306 0.19 -13.80 -6.57
C GLN A 306 -1.09 -13.72 -5.73
N ARG A 307 -2.16 -13.19 -6.32
CA ARG A 307 -3.52 -13.42 -5.82
C ARG A 307 -3.92 -14.83 -6.24
N THR A 308 -3.91 -15.79 -5.33
CA THR A 308 -4.44 -17.13 -5.64
C THR A 308 -5.96 -17.08 -5.68
N HIS A 309 -6.52 -16.62 -6.79
CA HIS A 309 -7.91 -16.92 -7.18
C HIS A 309 -7.96 -18.17 -8.04
N LYS A 310 -7.16 -19.20 -7.74
CA LYS A 310 -7.44 -20.51 -8.34
C LYS A 310 -8.76 -20.95 -7.71
N VAL A 311 -9.80 -20.79 -8.52
CA VAL A 311 -11.16 -21.26 -8.28
C VAL A 311 -11.03 -22.70 -7.80
N LEU A 312 -11.42 -22.94 -6.55
CA LEU A 312 -11.73 -24.28 -6.09
C LEU A 312 -12.62 -24.91 -7.16
N ARG A 313 -12.14 -26.01 -7.78
CA ARG A 313 -12.89 -26.76 -8.78
C ARG A 313 -14.32 -26.95 -8.25
N ALA A 314 -15.28 -26.88 -9.17
CA ALA A 314 -16.71 -26.64 -9.00
C ALA A 314 -17.51 -27.57 -8.04
N SER A 315 -16.89 -28.34 -7.14
CA SER A 315 -17.59 -29.21 -6.17
C SER A 315 -17.83 -28.59 -4.80
N SER A 316 -17.26 -27.44 -4.46
CA SER A 316 -17.60 -26.70 -3.23
C SER A 316 -18.20 -25.33 -3.58
N ARG A 317 -19.53 -25.30 -3.77
CA ARG A 317 -20.33 -24.06 -3.72
C ARG A 317 -20.47 -23.56 -2.28
N GLN A 318 -19.38 -23.51 -1.50
CA GLN A 318 -19.37 -22.66 -0.32
C GLN A 318 -19.37 -21.22 -0.83
N PHE A 319 -20.52 -20.56 -0.72
CA PHE A 319 -20.70 -19.16 -1.11
C PHE A 319 -19.63 -18.31 -0.42
N TYR A 320 -18.69 -17.82 -1.22
CA TYR A 320 -17.64 -16.93 -0.77
C TYR A 320 -18.28 -15.58 -0.42
N ARG A 321 -18.51 -15.32 0.87
CA ARG A 321 -19.21 -14.12 1.31
C ARG A 321 -18.21 -12.99 1.54
N THR A 322 -18.18 -12.04 0.61
CA THR A 322 -17.55 -10.73 0.85
C THR A 322 -18.55 -9.83 1.57
N VAL A 323 -18.12 -9.19 2.65
CA VAL A 323 -18.94 -8.25 3.42
C VAL A 323 -18.26 -6.89 3.39
N CYS A 324 -19.03 -5.86 3.05
CA CYS A 324 -18.60 -4.47 3.12
C CYS A 324 -19.14 -3.85 4.40
N LEU A 325 -18.26 -3.20 5.17
CA LEU A 325 -18.60 -2.44 6.35
C LEU A 325 -18.30 -0.96 6.10
N ARG A 326 -19.22 -0.09 6.47
CA ARG A 326 -19.07 1.37 6.47
C ARG A 326 -18.98 1.88 7.90
N ARG A 327 -18.12 2.86 8.15
CA ARG A 327 -17.99 3.49 9.46
C ARG A 327 -19.29 4.25 9.82
N VAL A 328 -19.77 4.06 11.05
CA VAL A 328 -20.91 4.79 11.61
C VAL A 328 -20.42 6.09 12.25
N LYS A 329 -20.84 7.24 11.71
CA LYS A 329 -20.36 8.58 12.13
C LYS A 329 -20.68 8.93 13.59
N ALA A 330 -21.77 8.38 14.15
CA ALA A 330 -22.24 8.68 15.50
C ALA A 330 -21.70 7.72 16.58
N TYR A 331 -20.69 6.92 16.25
CA TYR A 331 -20.14 5.95 17.19
C TYR A 331 -19.34 6.64 18.31
N ALA A 332 -19.97 6.78 19.47
CA ALA A 332 -19.25 7.05 20.71
C ALA A 332 -18.70 5.70 21.23
N GLU A 333 -17.37 5.58 21.31
CA GLU A 333 -16.75 4.43 21.95
C GLU A 333 -17.39 4.21 23.32
N ARG A 334 -17.89 2.99 23.57
CA ARG A 334 -18.27 2.62 24.94
C ARG A 334 -16.99 2.72 25.77
N PRO A 335 -16.97 3.52 26.85
CA PRO A 335 -15.77 3.63 27.67
C PRO A 335 -15.36 2.24 28.09
N ALA A 336 -14.16 1.83 27.71
CA ALA A 336 -13.56 0.59 28.16
C ALA A 336 -13.79 0.54 29.68
N LYS A 337 -14.50 -0.49 30.16
CA LYS A 337 -14.70 -0.69 31.60
C LYS A 337 -13.34 -0.58 32.24
N LYS A 338 -13.06 0.55 32.91
CA LYS A 338 -11.86 0.74 33.69
C LYS A 338 -11.77 -0.52 34.54
N LEU A 339 -10.65 -1.24 34.39
CA LEU A 339 -10.28 -2.32 35.28
C LEU A 339 -10.56 -1.80 36.69
N LYS A 340 -11.44 -2.49 37.43
CA LYS A 340 -11.87 -2.06 38.76
C LYS A 340 -10.63 -1.73 39.57
N THR A 341 -10.36 -0.44 39.75
CA THR A 341 -9.45 0.05 40.79
C THR A 341 -9.95 -0.55 42.09
N ALA A 342 -9.03 -1.18 42.82
CA ALA A 342 -9.27 -1.84 44.09
C ALA A 342 -10.15 -0.97 45.02
N PRO A 343 -11.06 -1.57 45.81
CA PRO A 343 -11.89 -0.80 46.70
C PRO A 343 -11.03 -0.04 47.70
N LYS A 344 -11.28 1.27 47.83
CA LYS A 344 -10.71 2.10 48.91
C LYS A 344 -11.10 1.50 50.27
N PRO A 345 -10.20 1.52 51.27
CA PRO A 345 -10.45 0.94 52.58
C PRO A 345 -11.46 1.78 53.39
N LEU A 346 -12.39 1.09 54.05
CA LEU A 346 -13.31 1.66 55.05
C LEU A 346 -12.52 2.08 56.32
N PRO A 347 -12.94 3.14 57.03
CA PRO A 347 -12.25 3.60 58.23
C PRO A 347 -12.50 2.67 59.42
N ALA A 348 -11.46 2.59 60.27
CA ALA A 348 -11.31 1.66 61.37
C ALA A 348 -12.31 1.85 62.52
N GLY A 349 -12.95 0.75 62.94
CA GLY A 349 -13.58 0.57 64.25
C GLY A 349 -12.80 -0.44 65.10
N PRO A 350 -12.88 -0.39 66.45
CA PRO A 350 -11.84 -0.95 67.31
C PRO A 350 -12.02 -2.44 67.66
N LYS A 351 -10.89 -3.15 67.52
CA LYS A 351 -10.33 -4.29 68.29
C LYS A 351 -11.29 -5.29 68.96
N ARG A 352 -11.24 -6.55 68.49
CA ARG A 352 -11.27 -7.76 69.34
C ARG A 352 -10.25 -8.80 68.86
N ALA A 353 -9.86 -9.64 69.81
CA ALA A 353 -8.55 -10.28 69.97
C ALA A 353 -8.41 -11.67 69.33
N VAL A 354 -7.17 -11.95 68.86
CA VAL A 354 -6.38 -13.21 68.99
C VAL A 354 -6.93 -14.50 68.31
N MET A 355 -6.16 -15.09 67.37
CA MET A 355 -5.32 -16.28 67.64
C MET A 355 -4.50 -16.77 66.42
N ARG A 356 -3.19 -16.90 66.67
CA ARG A 356 -2.13 -17.79 66.11
C ARG A 356 -1.71 -17.74 64.63
N GLU A 357 -0.44 -17.37 64.51
CA GLU A 357 0.51 -17.55 63.41
C GLU A 357 0.48 -18.92 62.75
N ARG A 358 0.57 -18.92 61.41
CA ARG A 358 1.23 -19.99 60.64
C ARG A 358 2.31 -19.35 59.78
N LYS A 359 3.57 -19.71 60.09
CA LYS A 359 4.77 -19.31 59.38
C LYS A 359 4.68 -19.71 57.90
N LEU A 360 4.78 -18.75 56.99
CA LEU A 360 5.13 -18.99 55.60
C LEU A 360 6.59 -19.43 55.55
N LYS A 361 6.84 -20.61 54.99
CA LYS A 361 8.19 -21.09 54.67
C LYS A 361 8.74 -20.27 53.51
N ASP A 362 9.97 -19.82 53.70
CA ASP A 362 10.79 -19.06 52.79
C ASP A 362 11.14 -19.88 51.54
N LEU A 363 10.91 -19.31 50.35
CA LEU A 363 11.16 -19.94 49.04
C LEU A 363 12.65 -20.05 48.69
N GLY A 364 13.54 -19.47 49.50
CA GLY A 364 14.99 -19.54 49.30
C GLY A 364 15.64 -20.92 49.51
N GLY A 365 14.94 -21.87 50.16
CA GLY A 365 15.47 -23.20 50.46
C GLY A 365 15.06 -24.32 49.49
N LEU A 366 14.22 -24.04 48.49
CA LEU A 366 13.64 -25.06 47.59
C LEU A 366 14.40 -25.21 46.26
N LEU A 367 15.49 -24.47 46.08
CA LEU A 367 16.34 -24.50 44.86
C LEU A 367 17.69 -25.21 45.06
N GLN A 368 17.90 -25.89 46.19
CA GLN A 368 19.11 -26.68 46.43
C GLN A 368 18.97 -28.19 46.16
N ASP A 369 17.78 -28.68 45.81
CA ASP A 369 17.54 -30.10 45.53
C ASP A 369 17.51 -30.46 44.02
N PHE A 370 18.08 -29.61 43.16
CA PHE A 370 18.18 -29.86 41.71
C PHE A 370 19.59 -29.65 41.11
N LEU A 371 20.65 -29.78 41.91
CA LEU A 371 22.04 -29.89 41.42
C LEU A 371 22.63 -31.26 41.73
#